data_AF-A0A4S4LKV6-F1
#
_entry.id   AF-A0A4S4LKV6-F1
#
_cell.length_a   1.000
_cell.length_b   1.000
_cell.length_c   1.000
_cell.angle_alpha   90.00
_cell.angle_beta   90.00
_cell.angle_gamma   90.00
#
_symmetry.space_group_name_H-M   'P 1'
#
loop_
_entity.id
_entity.type
_entity.pdbx_description
1 polymer ?
#
loop_
_entity_poly.entity_id
_entity_poly.type
_entity_poly.pdbx_seq_one_letter_code
_entity_poly.pdbx_strand_id
1 'polypeptide(L)'
;MPLFTSPLPQARYATLIVSTGGHWTTTVFGGLRNESRAEEGYGIDSVLELFRQGITEWAEDVQRALEEDRRIQMRKALAGMVGGNFANHIGGDSGRKTSGNSNDGEKPVEPWDEWHPYKWNWYNWPWISDMNSIFQDILSSSSSYPDIHFLPIDRPALLRPDAHATGDCLHLLTGTGVLEGWTHYIWHFVTRELPGRIR
;
A
#
# COMPACT_ATOMS: atom_id res chain seq x y z
N MET A 1 -16.30 4.11 -3.06
CA MET A 1 -16.42 3.55 -4.42
C MET A 1 -17.21 4.41 -5.43
N PRO A 2 -18.33 5.08 -5.11
CA PRO A 2 -19.20 5.68 -6.13
C PRO A 2 -18.51 6.65 -7.10
N LEU A 3 -17.56 7.46 -6.62
CA LEU A 3 -16.81 8.40 -7.46
C LEU A 3 -15.81 7.69 -8.38
N PHE A 4 -15.16 6.62 -7.93
CA PHE A 4 -14.14 5.92 -8.71
C PHE A 4 -14.76 5.18 -9.91
N THR A 5 -15.91 4.57 -9.72
CA THR A 5 -16.66 3.84 -10.76
C THR A 5 -17.66 4.70 -11.51
N SER A 6 -17.72 6.01 -11.23
CA SER A 6 -18.64 6.91 -11.93
C SER A 6 -18.24 7.06 -13.41
N PRO A 7 -19.21 7.03 -14.34
CA PRO A 7 -18.92 7.23 -15.75
C PRO A 7 -18.45 8.66 -16.02
N LEU A 8 -17.87 8.88 -17.21
CA LEU A 8 -17.68 10.23 -17.72
C LEU A 8 -19.04 10.92 -17.97
N PRO A 9 -19.15 12.24 -17.74
CA PRO A 9 -18.10 13.15 -17.26
C PRO A 9 -17.97 13.23 -15.73
N GLN A 10 -18.78 12.50 -14.96
CA GLN A 10 -18.84 12.64 -13.50
C GLN A 10 -17.52 12.25 -12.80
N ALA A 11 -16.79 11.28 -13.36
CA ALA A 11 -15.43 10.96 -12.94
C ALA A 11 -14.56 10.46 -14.09
N ARG A 12 -13.24 10.59 -13.93
CA ARG A 12 -12.22 10.17 -14.92
C ARG A 12 -11.06 9.43 -14.24
N TYR A 13 -11.35 8.68 -13.19
CA TYR A 13 -10.35 7.85 -12.54
C TYR A 13 -10.34 6.47 -13.20
N ALA A 14 -9.15 5.99 -13.58
CA ALA A 14 -8.95 4.64 -14.14
C ALA A 14 -8.05 3.78 -13.23
N THR A 15 -7.37 4.40 -12.27
CA THR A 15 -6.48 3.73 -11.34
C THR A 15 -6.59 4.37 -9.98
N LEU A 16 -6.72 3.53 -8.94
CA LEU A 16 -6.63 3.96 -7.54
C LEU A 16 -5.35 3.40 -6.94
N ILE A 17 -4.59 4.24 -6.25
CA ILE A 17 -3.42 3.80 -5.46
C ILE A 17 -3.78 3.94 -3.98
N VAL A 18 -3.66 2.84 -3.23
CA VAL A 18 -3.97 2.78 -1.80
C VAL A 18 -2.70 2.44 -1.03
N SER A 19 -2.49 3.11 0.09
CA SER A 19 -1.42 2.80 1.02
C SER A 19 -1.92 2.90 2.47
N THR A 20 -1.49 1.99 3.33
CA THR A 20 -1.87 1.98 4.75
C THR A 20 -0.66 1.69 5.65
N GLY A 21 -0.78 0.95 6.76
CA GLY A 21 0.33 0.47 7.61
C GLY A 21 0.88 1.50 8.60
N GLY A 22 1.00 2.77 8.21
CA GLY A 22 1.61 3.84 9.03
C GLY A 22 1.01 4.03 10.43
N HIS A 23 -0.25 3.63 10.65
CA HIS A 23 -0.93 3.75 11.95
C HIS A 23 -1.34 2.40 12.57
N TRP A 24 -0.93 1.29 11.98
CA TRP A 24 -1.18 -0.05 12.52
C TRP A 24 -0.18 -0.37 13.64
N THR A 25 -0.42 0.24 14.79
CA THR A 25 0.46 0.18 15.97
C THR A 25 -0.32 -0.31 17.17
N THR A 26 0.37 -0.92 18.14
CA THR A 26 -0.24 -1.26 19.44
C THR A 26 -0.59 -0.02 20.26
N THR A 27 -0.06 1.16 19.92
CA THR A 27 -0.47 2.43 20.53
C THR A 27 -1.84 2.90 20.03
N VAL A 28 -2.07 2.88 18.72
CA VAL A 28 -3.37 3.26 18.13
C VAL A 28 -4.43 2.22 18.49
N PHE A 29 -4.09 0.93 18.39
CA PHE A 29 -4.95 -0.17 18.80
C PHE A 29 -4.69 -0.57 20.24
N GLY A 30 -4.80 0.40 21.17
CA GLY A 30 -4.47 0.22 22.59
C GLY A 30 -5.21 -0.93 23.29
N GLY A 31 -6.41 -1.30 22.81
CA GLY A 31 -7.14 -2.46 23.32
C GLY A 31 -6.51 -3.82 23.00
N LEU A 32 -5.60 -3.88 22.01
CA LEU A 32 -4.86 -5.08 21.63
C LEU A 32 -3.43 -5.08 22.20
N ARG A 33 -3.03 -4.01 22.89
CA ARG A 33 -1.69 -3.84 23.45
C ARG A 33 -1.50 -4.75 24.66
N ASN A 34 -0.37 -5.44 24.68
CA ASN A 34 0.03 -6.30 25.78
C ASN A 34 1.36 -5.85 26.40
N GLU A 35 1.30 -5.26 27.60
CA GLU A 35 2.48 -4.79 28.33
C GLU A 35 3.41 -5.92 28.77
N SER A 36 2.92 -7.17 28.91
CA SER A 36 3.79 -8.31 29.24
C SER A 36 4.62 -8.80 28.06
N ARG A 37 4.33 -8.33 26.84
CA ARG A 37 5.03 -8.67 25.58
C ARG A 37 5.77 -7.46 24.99
N ALA A 38 6.33 -6.59 25.85
CA ALA A 38 7.01 -5.37 25.42
C ALA A 38 8.14 -5.62 24.40
N GLU A 39 8.96 -6.64 24.63
CA GLU A 39 10.05 -7.06 23.73
C GLU A 39 9.57 -7.60 22.37
N GLU A 40 8.26 -7.84 22.23
CA GLU A 40 7.61 -8.36 21.02
C GLU A 40 6.64 -7.31 20.45
N GLY A 41 7.05 -6.03 20.50
CA GLY A 41 6.26 -4.91 19.99
C GLY A 41 4.95 -4.68 20.75
N TYR A 42 4.88 -5.09 22.01
CA TYR A 42 3.69 -5.06 22.85
C TYR A 42 2.53 -5.94 22.34
N GLY A 43 2.86 -7.13 21.81
CA GLY A 43 1.88 -8.06 21.26
C GLY A 43 1.39 -7.65 19.87
N ILE A 44 2.32 -7.19 19.01
CA ILE A 44 2.01 -6.70 17.66
C ILE A 44 1.22 -7.70 16.80
N ASP A 45 1.37 -9.00 17.05
CA ASP A 45 0.66 -10.08 16.33
C ASP A 45 -0.86 -9.86 16.30
N SER A 46 -1.45 -9.35 17.39
CA SER A 46 -2.89 -9.07 17.43
C SER A 46 -3.29 -7.95 16.48
N VAL A 47 -2.41 -6.95 16.30
CA VAL A 47 -2.60 -5.87 15.31
C VAL A 47 -2.38 -6.39 13.90
N LEU A 48 -1.41 -7.28 13.68
CA LEU A 48 -1.18 -7.93 12.38
C LEU A 48 -2.35 -8.84 11.97
N GLU A 49 -2.98 -9.52 12.92
CA GLU A 49 -4.18 -10.32 12.66
C GLU A 49 -5.37 -9.42 12.30
N LEU A 50 -5.57 -8.32 13.04
CA LEU A 50 -6.58 -7.33 12.67
C LEU A 50 -6.29 -6.71 11.29
N PHE A 51 -5.01 -6.45 10.98
CA PHE A 51 -4.57 -5.97 9.67
C PHE A 51 -4.96 -6.96 8.57
N ARG A 52 -4.66 -8.25 8.76
CA ARG A 52 -5.05 -9.32 7.83
C ARG A 52 -6.56 -9.31 7.57
N GLN A 53 -7.38 -9.28 8.62
CA GLN A 53 -8.84 -9.25 8.48
C GLN A 53 -9.30 -7.98 7.74
N GLY A 54 -8.77 -6.82 8.12
CA GLY A 54 -9.12 -5.55 7.48
C GLY A 54 -8.76 -5.49 6.00
N ILE A 55 -7.60 -6.02 5.60
CA ILE A 55 -7.18 -6.07 4.19
C ILE A 55 -8.00 -7.09 3.40
N THR A 56 -8.32 -8.25 3.98
CA THR A 56 -9.20 -9.24 3.34
C THR A 56 -10.56 -8.63 3.02
N GLU A 57 -11.23 -8.04 4.03
CA GLU A 57 -12.54 -7.42 3.85
C GLU A 57 -12.49 -6.26 2.83
N TRP A 58 -11.45 -5.43 2.91
CA TRP A 58 -11.22 -4.37 1.94
C TRP A 58 -11.06 -4.91 0.51
N ALA A 59 -10.26 -5.95 0.31
CA ALA A 59 -10.02 -6.53 -1.01
C ALA A 59 -11.31 -7.15 -1.59
N GLU A 60 -12.10 -7.83 -0.75
CA GLU A 60 -13.40 -8.38 -1.14
C GLU A 60 -14.39 -7.29 -1.55
N ASP A 61 -14.54 -6.24 -0.74
CA ASP A 61 -15.45 -5.13 -1.02
C ASP A 61 -15.06 -4.38 -2.29
N VAL A 62 -13.76 -4.12 -2.46
CA VAL A 62 -13.22 -3.45 -3.64
C VAL A 62 -13.47 -4.27 -4.88
N GLN A 63 -13.08 -5.54 -4.88
CA GLN A 63 -13.23 -6.40 -6.05
C GLN A 63 -14.72 -6.53 -6.43
N ARG A 64 -15.58 -6.79 -5.45
CA ARG A 64 -17.04 -6.86 -5.65
C ARG A 64 -17.60 -5.58 -6.26
N ALA A 65 -17.13 -4.41 -5.82
CA ALA A 65 -17.55 -3.13 -6.39
C ALA A 65 -17.07 -2.95 -7.85
N LEU A 66 -15.87 -3.40 -8.19
CA LEU A 66 -15.33 -3.35 -9.56
C LEU A 66 -16.08 -4.31 -10.50
N GLU A 67 -16.41 -5.51 -10.03
CA GLU A 67 -17.17 -6.49 -10.79
C GLU A 67 -18.59 -6.01 -11.08
N GLU A 68 -19.28 -5.44 -10.08
CA GLU A 68 -20.62 -4.92 -10.26
C GLU A 68 -20.64 -3.74 -11.25
N ASP A 69 -19.68 -2.82 -11.14
CA ASP A 69 -19.54 -1.74 -12.13
C ASP A 69 -19.30 -2.31 -13.53
N ARG A 70 -18.37 -3.26 -13.69
CA ARG A 70 -18.09 -3.90 -14.98
C ARG A 70 -19.35 -4.54 -15.58
N ARG A 71 -20.17 -5.22 -14.77
CA ARG A 71 -21.45 -5.80 -15.22
C ARG A 71 -22.43 -4.72 -15.69
N ILE A 72 -22.54 -3.62 -14.95
CA ILE A 72 -23.40 -2.48 -15.32
C ILE A 72 -22.92 -1.83 -16.63
N GLN A 73 -21.61 -1.58 -16.76
CA GLN A 73 -21.03 -0.98 -17.97
C GLN A 73 -21.20 -1.91 -19.18
N MET A 74 -20.99 -3.22 -19.00
CA MET A 74 -21.19 -4.21 -20.07
C MET A 74 -22.64 -4.23 -20.55
N ARG A 75 -23.62 -4.17 -19.63
CA ARG A 75 -25.05 -4.08 -19.99
C ARG A 75 -25.35 -2.80 -20.78
N LYS A 76 -24.78 -1.66 -20.39
CA LYS A 76 -24.93 -0.39 -21.12
C LYS A 76 -24.29 -0.44 -22.50
N ALA A 77 -23.12 -1.05 -22.63
CA ALA A 77 -22.43 -1.22 -23.91
C ALA A 77 -23.22 -2.12 -24.86
N LEU A 78 -23.75 -3.26 -24.37
CA LEU A 78 -24.64 -4.14 -25.13
C LEU A 78 -25.95 -3.46 -25.54
N ALA A 79 -26.45 -2.53 -24.73
CA ALA A 79 -27.60 -1.68 -25.06
C ALA A 79 -27.26 -0.52 -26.02
N GLY A 80 -26.02 -0.43 -26.52
CA GLY A 80 -25.58 0.59 -27.46
C GLY A 80 -25.37 1.98 -26.86
N MET A 81 -25.26 2.10 -25.54
CA MET A 81 -25.28 3.39 -24.84
C MET A 81 -23.90 4.02 -24.59
N VAL A 82 -22.77 3.29 -24.65
CA VAL A 82 -21.43 3.82 -24.31
C VAL A 82 -20.29 3.14 -25.11
N GLY A 83 -19.31 3.94 -25.58
CA GLY A 83 -18.04 3.49 -26.18
C GLY A 83 -16.93 3.33 -25.12
N GLY A 84 -16.23 2.19 -25.16
CA GLY A 84 -15.54 1.60 -24.02
C GLY A 84 -14.11 2.05 -23.71
N ASN A 85 -13.85 2.22 -22.41
CA ASN A 85 -12.60 1.86 -21.74
C ASN A 85 -12.99 1.31 -20.36
N PHE A 86 -12.77 0.01 -20.13
CA PHE A 86 -13.43 -0.76 -19.06
C PHE A 86 -12.49 -1.28 -17.96
N ALA A 87 -11.23 -0.86 -17.97
CA ALA A 87 -10.20 -1.38 -17.09
C ALA A 87 -9.94 -0.42 -15.93
N ASN A 88 -10.63 -0.64 -14.81
CA ASN A 88 -10.31 0.01 -13.54
C ASN A 88 -9.42 -0.94 -12.72
N HIS A 89 -8.25 -0.46 -12.32
CA HIS A 89 -7.29 -1.23 -11.53
C HIS A 89 -6.95 -0.54 -10.23
N ILE A 90 -6.60 -1.32 -9.20
CA ILE A 90 -6.15 -0.80 -7.91
C ILE A 90 -4.74 -1.31 -7.62
N GLY A 91 -3.82 -0.39 -7.34
CA GLY A 91 -2.50 -0.69 -6.80
C GLY A 91 -2.49 -0.45 -5.30
N GLY A 92 -2.03 -1.42 -4.52
CA GLY A 92 -1.99 -1.35 -3.06
C GLY A 92 -0.60 -1.68 -2.52
N ASP A 93 -0.20 -0.99 -1.46
CA ASP A 93 0.94 -1.38 -0.62
C ASP A 93 0.55 -1.20 0.85
N SER A 94 1.04 -2.07 1.75
CA SER A 94 0.76 -1.86 3.18
C SER A 94 1.52 -0.67 3.73
N GLY A 95 2.44 -0.07 2.98
CA GLY A 95 3.04 1.20 3.30
C GLY A 95 4.55 1.14 3.38
N ARG A 96 5.10 2.28 3.74
CA ARG A 96 6.52 2.57 3.64
C ARG A 96 7.29 1.87 4.74
N LYS A 97 8.29 1.08 4.37
CA LYS A 97 9.39 0.82 5.30
C LYS A 97 10.33 2.02 5.26
N THR A 98 10.44 2.71 6.38
CA THR A 98 11.41 3.79 6.56
C THR A 98 12.45 3.25 7.51
N SER A 99 13.73 3.29 7.17
CA SER A 99 14.78 2.91 8.11
C SER A 99 14.79 3.90 9.28
N GLY A 100 14.01 3.58 10.30
CA GLY A 100 13.85 4.34 11.51
C GLY A 100 15.11 4.25 12.34
N ASN A 101 16.06 5.15 12.08
CA ASN A 101 17.22 5.35 12.96
C ASN A 101 17.42 6.80 13.40
N SER A 102 16.52 7.75 13.09
CA SER A 102 16.78 9.16 13.47
C SER A 102 16.56 9.49 14.95
N ASN A 103 16.20 8.51 15.79
CA ASN A 103 16.16 8.70 17.24
C ASN A 103 17.56 8.69 17.88
N ASP A 104 18.60 8.34 17.12
CA ASP A 104 19.96 8.16 17.61
C ASP A 104 20.90 9.30 17.19
N GLY A 105 20.52 10.56 17.38
CA GLY A 105 21.43 11.73 17.39
C GLY A 105 22.13 12.13 16.07
N GLU A 106 22.40 11.20 15.16
CA GLU A 106 23.02 11.42 13.85
C GLU A 106 22.00 11.11 12.75
N LYS A 107 21.68 12.12 11.95
CA LYS A 107 20.80 11.95 10.79
C LYS A 107 21.65 11.43 9.63
N PRO A 108 21.31 10.28 9.02
CA PRO A 108 21.93 9.86 7.79
C PRO A 108 21.77 10.98 6.75
N VAL A 109 22.87 11.42 6.16
CA VAL A 109 22.89 12.47 5.14
C VAL A 109 23.06 11.91 3.74
N GLU A 110 23.19 10.58 3.63
CA GLU A 110 23.41 9.87 2.39
C GLU A 110 22.54 8.60 2.27
N PRO A 111 22.21 8.19 1.04
CA PRO A 111 21.62 6.88 0.76
C PRO A 111 22.47 5.74 1.31
N TRP A 112 21.83 4.62 1.61
CA TRP A 112 22.51 3.38 1.96
C TRP A 112 22.61 2.43 0.77
N ASP A 113 23.73 1.70 0.68
CA ASP A 113 23.89 0.59 -0.25
C ASP A 113 23.17 -0.69 0.22
N GLU A 114 23.04 -0.86 1.53
CA GLU A 114 22.41 -2.02 2.17
C GLU A 114 21.42 -1.61 3.26
N TRP A 115 20.41 -2.46 3.47
CA TRP A 115 19.44 -2.23 4.55
C TRP A 115 19.99 -2.66 5.91
N HIS A 116 19.64 -1.92 6.95
CA HIS A 116 20.01 -2.22 8.34
C HIS A 116 18.77 -2.52 9.20
N PRO A 117 18.87 -3.48 10.15
CA PRO A 117 17.79 -3.82 11.06
C PRO A 117 17.44 -2.65 12.00
N TYR A 118 16.17 -2.61 12.38
CA TYR A 118 15.66 -1.63 13.33
C TYR A 118 16.20 -1.89 14.74
N LYS A 119 16.62 -0.83 15.43
CA LYS A 119 17.02 -0.89 16.84
C LYS A 119 15.84 -0.94 17.80
N TRP A 120 14.71 -0.36 17.39
CA TRP A 120 13.53 -0.18 18.22
C TRP A 120 12.32 -0.87 17.61
N ASN A 121 11.54 -1.56 18.44
CA ASN A 121 10.35 -2.28 18.02
C ASN A 121 9.03 -1.80 18.66
N TRP A 122 9.09 -0.69 19.40
CA TRP A 122 7.93 -0.10 20.07
C TRP A 122 6.94 0.59 19.10
N TYR A 123 7.37 0.89 17.87
CA TYR A 123 6.52 1.43 16.81
C TYR A 123 6.35 0.43 15.65
N ASN A 124 5.54 0.75 14.64
CA ASN A 124 5.19 -0.17 13.55
C ASN A 124 6.33 -0.48 12.56
N TRP A 125 7.41 0.29 12.53
CA TRP A 125 8.41 0.23 11.44
C TRP A 125 9.02 -1.15 11.15
N PRO A 126 9.42 -1.94 12.16
CA PRO A 126 9.94 -3.28 11.91
C PRO A 126 8.89 -4.19 11.27
N TRP A 127 7.62 -3.93 11.56
CA TRP A 127 6.48 -4.77 11.26
C TRP A 127 5.82 -4.45 9.90
N ILE A 128 6.24 -3.38 9.22
CA ILE A 128 5.76 -3.07 7.86
C ILE A 128 6.11 -4.20 6.88
N SER A 129 7.21 -4.94 7.11
CA SER A 129 7.49 -6.12 6.29
C SER A 129 6.43 -7.19 6.44
N ASP A 130 5.98 -7.45 7.67
CA ASP A 130 4.94 -8.43 7.95
C ASP A 130 3.60 -7.98 7.35
N MET A 131 3.26 -6.70 7.46
CA MET A 131 2.07 -6.13 6.82
C MET A 131 2.14 -6.24 5.29
N ASN A 132 3.29 -5.96 4.68
CA ASN A 132 3.51 -6.10 3.23
C ASN A 132 3.35 -7.55 2.80
N SER A 133 3.94 -8.49 3.54
CA SER A 133 3.77 -9.92 3.29
C SER A 133 2.31 -10.35 3.41
N ILE A 134 1.60 -9.91 4.46
CA ILE A 134 0.17 -10.21 4.63
C ILE A 134 -0.64 -9.69 3.44
N PHE A 135 -0.41 -8.44 3.01
CA PHE A 135 -1.12 -7.84 1.89
C PHE A 135 -0.84 -8.59 0.59
N GLN A 136 0.44 -8.89 0.32
CA GLN A 136 0.85 -9.65 -0.85
C GLN A 136 0.27 -11.06 -0.84
N ASP A 137 0.27 -11.74 0.31
CA ASP A 137 -0.27 -13.09 0.47
C ASP A 137 -1.77 -13.13 0.18
N ILE A 138 -2.55 -12.18 0.73
CA ILE A 138 -4.00 -12.08 0.48
C ILE A 138 -4.27 -11.93 -1.02
N LEU A 139 -3.52 -11.05 -1.70
CA LEU A 139 -3.70 -10.82 -3.14
C LEU A 139 -3.16 -11.95 -4.03
N SER A 140 -2.12 -12.67 -3.59
CA SER A 140 -1.48 -13.72 -4.39
C SER A 140 -2.14 -15.10 -4.20
N SER A 141 -2.75 -15.34 -3.04
CA SER A 141 -3.30 -16.64 -2.66
C SER A 141 -4.63 -16.97 -3.35
N SER A 142 -5.29 -15.99 -3.96
CA SER A 142 -6.61 -16.20 -4.56
C SER A 142 -6.69 -15.62 -5.97
N SER A 143 -7.33 -16.36 -6.87
CA SER A 143 -7.81 -15.81 -8.14
C SER A 143 -8.98 -14.81 -7.94
N SER A 144 -9.31 -14.51 -6.69
CA SER A 144 -10.47 -13.70 -6.30
C SER A 144 -10.22 -12.21 -6.50
N TYR A 145 -8.98 -11.72 -6.63
CA TYR A 145 -8.70 -10.28 -6.73
C TYR A 145 -7.93 -9.90 -8.01
N PRO A 146 -8.43 -10.23 -9.22
CA PRO A 146 -7.72 -9.99 -10.47
C PRO A 146 -7.45 -8.52 -10.78
N ASP A 147 -8.21 -7.59 -10.18
CA ASP A 147 -8.13 -6.15 -10.46
C ASP A 147 -7.35 -5.37 -9.38
N ILE A 148 -6.83 -6.08 -8.37
CA ILE A 148 -6.07 -5.51 -7.25
C ILE A 148 -4.64 -6.06 -7.29
N HIS A 149 -3.65 -5.17 -7.28
CA HIS A 149 -2.26 -5.51 -7.45
C HIS A 149 -1.40 -4.98 -6.31
N PHE A 150 -0.59 -5.85 -5.70
CA PHE A 150 0.42 -5.44 -4.73
C PHE A 150 1.60 -4.74 -5.41
N LEU A 151 2.02 -3.60 -4.87
CA LEU A 151 3.14 -2.81 -5.37
C LEU A 151 4.29 -2.78 -4.34
N PRO A 152 5.42 -3.47 -4.57
CA PRO A 152 6.55 -3.51 -3.64
C PRO A 152 7.39 -2.22 -3.70
N ILE A 153 6.80 -1.08 -3.30
CA ILE A 153 7.45 0.24 -3.33
C ILE A 153 8.27 0.55 -2.07
N ASP A 154 8.21 -0.31 -1.06
CA ASP A 154 8.92 -0.16 0.20
C ASP A 154 10.45 -0.24 0.05
N ARG A 155 10.95 -1.10 -0.86
CA ARG A 155 12.38 -1.41 -0.97
C ARG A 155 13.27 -0.21 -1.30
N PRO A 156 12.93 0.69 -2.25
CA PRO A 156 13.73 1.90 -2.48
C PRO A 156 13.78 2.84 -1.28
N ALA A 157 12.73 2.93 -0.46
CA ALA A 157 12.74 3.83 0.71
C ALA A 157 13.57 3.28 1.88
N LEU A 158 13.73 1.96 1.99
CA LEU A 158 14.61 1.36 2.98
C LEU A 158 16.07 1.80 2.87
N LEU A 159 16.48 2.16 1.65
CA LEU A 159 17.83 2.59 1.33
C LEU A 159 17.99 4.11 1.40
N ARG A 160 16.95 4.83 1.82
CA ARG A 160 16.88 6.31 1.74
C ARG A 160 16.57 6.97 3.08
N PRO A 161 17.34 6.66 4.14
CA PRO A 161 17.18 7.34 5.42
C PRO A 161 17.46 8.86 5.33
N ASP A 162 18.23 9.29 4.33
CA ASP A 162 18.56 10.69 4.02
C ASP A 162 17.37 11.48 3.47
N ALA A 163 16.33 10.80 3.01
CA ALA A 163 15.20 11.43 2.32
C ALA A 163 14.09 11.92 3.27
N HIS A 164 14.26 11.77 4.58
CA HIS A 164 13.24 12.06 5.58
C HIS A 164 13.12 13.54 5.94
N ALA A 165 11.91 13.96 6.32
CA ALA A 165 11.69 15.30 6.85
C ALA A 165 12.45 15.51 8.17
N THR A 166 12.92 16.73 8.40
CA THR A 166 13.81 17.01 9.53
C THR A 166 13.09 16.75 10.87
N GLY A 167 13.52 15.70 11.58
CA GLY A 167 12.94 15.33 12.89
C GLY A 167 11.78 14.34 12.79
N ASP A 168 11.50 13.82 11.59
CA ASP A 168 10.38 12.94 11.29
C ASP A 168 10.84 11.76 10.42
N CYS A 169 10.85 10.55 10.99
CA CYS A 169 11.20 9.30 10.28
C CYS A 169 10.07 8.70 9.43
N LEU A 170 8.89 9.31 9.41
CA LEU A 170 7.71 8.83 8.67
C LEU A 170 7.59 9.52 7.33
N HIS A 171 7.74 10.84 7.31
CA HIS A 171 7.50 11.64 6.12
C HIS A 171 8.78 11.82 5.31
N LEU A 172 8.63 11.77 3.99
CA LEU A 172 9.71 11.94 3.02
C LEU A 172 9.63 13.34 2.43
N LEU A 173 10.78 13.93 2.17
CA LEU A 173 10.91 15.19 1.45
C LEU A 173 10.70 14.94 -0.05
N THR A 174 9.98 15.86 -0.69
CA THR A 174 9.93 15.96 -2.15
C THR A 174 11.29 16.40 -2.69
N GLY A 175 11.63 15.99 -3.92
CA GLY A 175 12.91 16.34 -4.57
C GLY A 175 14.10 15.47 -4.16
N THR A 176 13.93 14.53 -3.24
CA THR A 176 14.97 13.57 -2.83
C THR A 176 15.11 12.39 -3.79
N GLY A 177 14.16 12.22 -4.72
CA GLY A 177 14.12 11.12 -5.67
C GLY A 177 13.32 9.90 -5.19
N VAL A 178 12.90 9.84 -3.92
CA VAL A 178 12.14 8.68 -3.40
C VAL A 178 10.71 8.70 -3.92
N LEU A 179 9.98 9.81 -3.71
CA LEU A 179 8.60 9.96 -4.18
C LEU A 179 8.53 9.97 -5.71
N GLU A 180 9.53 10.56 -6.36
CA GLU A 180 9.68 10.60 -7.82
C GLU A 180 9.95 9.18 -8.36
N GLY A 181 10.82 8.41 -7.71
CA GLY A 181 11.07 7.01 -8.05
C GLY A 181 9.82 6.15 -7.93
N TRP A 182 9.04 6.34 -6.86
CA TRP A 182 7.78 5.63 -6.67
C TRP A 182 6.73 5.97 -7.70
N THR A 183 6.51 7.26 -7.95
CA THR A 183 5.54 7.70 -8.96
C THR A 183 5.94 7.22 -10.36
N HIS A 184 7.24 7.22 -10.67
CA HIS A 184 7.76 6.66 -11.92
C HIS A 184 7.54 5.14 -12.00
N TYR A 185 7.78 4.39 -10.92
CA TYR A 185 7.48 2.96 -10.85
C TYR A 185 5.99 2.67 -11.05
N ILE A 186 5.11 3.39 -10.34
CA ILE A 186 3.65 3.23 -10.44
C ILE A 186 3.20 3.55 -11.87
N TRP A 187 3.69 4.64 -12.45
CA TRP A 187 3.39 4.98 -13.85
C TRP A 187 3.82 3.87 -14.81
N HIS A 188 5.03 3.34 -14.65
CA HIS A 188 5.54 2.25 -15.48
C HIS A 188 4.66 1.01 -15.34
N PHE A 189 4.36 0.60 -14.10
CA PHE A 189 3.51 -0.55 -13.82
C PHE A 189 2.13 -0.41 -14.48
N VAL A 190 1.46 0.73 -14.29
CA VAL A 190 0.10 0.96 -14.80
C VAL A 190 0.06 1.06 -16.32
N THR A 191 1.07 1.66 -16.95
CA THR A 191 1.04 1.94 -18.40
C THR A 191 1.75 0.90 -19.25
N ARG A 192 2.66 0.10 -18.68
CA ARG A 192 3.49 -0.87 -19.40
C ARG A 192 3.21 -2.31 -18.98
N GLU A 193 3.15 -2.57 -17.67
CA GLU A 193 3.03 -3.94 -17.15
C GLU A 193 1.59 -4.44 -17.15
N LEU A 194 0.64 -3.66 -16.61
CA LEU A 194 -0.77 -4.07 -16.54
C LEU A 194 -1.38 -4.36 -17.92
N PRO A 195 -1.24 -3.50 -18.94
CA PRO A 195 -1.78 -3.80 -20.27
C PRO A 195 -1.12 -5.02 -20.92
N GLY A 196 0.16 -5.28 -20.61
CA GLY A 196 0.90 -6.45 -21.09
C GLY A 196 0.42 -7.78 -20.50
N ARG A 197 -0.26 -7.74 -19.34
CA ARG A 197 -0.85 -8.92 -18.66
C ARG A 197 -2.26 -9.26 -19.13
N ILE A 198 -2.92 -8.40 -19.90
CA ILE A 198 -4.29 -8.59 -20.43
C ILE A 198 -4.25 -9.19 -21.86
N ARG A 199 -3.26 -10.03 -22.17
CA ARG A 199 -3.12 -10.69 -23.49
C ARG A 199 -3.32 -12.19 -23.41
#